data_AF-D9X1R9-F1
#
_entry.id   AF-D9X1R9-F1
#
_cell.length_a   1.000
_cell.length_b   1.000
_cell.length_c   1.000
_cell.angle_alpha   90.00
_cell.angle_beta   90.00
_cell.angle_gamma   90.00
#
_symmetry.space_group_name_H-M   'P 1'
#
loop_
_entity.id
_entity.type
_entity.pdbx_description
1 polymer ?
#
loop_
_entity_poly.entity_id
_entity_poly.type
_entity_poly.pdbx_seq_one_letter_code
_entity_poly.pdbx_strand_id
1 'polypeptide(L)' 'MFQQTPVYDRLVAERGDIPVQVRGEADRIHRDLAQVLRQTSTPWSSTPPSVFEPKQPPRPL' A
#
# COMPACT_ATOMS: atom_id res chain seq x y z
N MET A 1 0.35 7.36 -29.75
CA MET A 1 1.04 8.34 -28.89
C MET A 1 0.21 8.57 -27.64
N PHE A 2 0.50 7.89 -26.52
CA PHE A 2 -0.12 8.23 -25.23
C PHE A 2 0.68 9.38 -24.62
N GLN A 3 0.14 10.59 -24.74
CA GLN A 3 0.68 11.80 -24.12
C GLN A 3 0.52 11.66 -22.60
N GLN A 4 1.48 11.01 -21.95
CA GLN A 4 1.49 10.78 -20.52
C GLN A 4 2.23 11.92 -19.81
N THR A 5 1.50 12.92 -19.32
CA THR A 5 1.73 13.54 -17.99
C THR A 5 0.46 14.31 -17.55
N PRO A 6 -0.04 14.11 -16.32
CA PRO A 6 -0.54 12.86 -15.74
C PRO A 6 -2.08 12.97 -15.57
N VAL A 7 -2.78 11.86 -15.33
CA VAL A 7 -4.26 11.83 -15.14
C VAL A 7 -4.80 12.91 -14.19
N TYR A 8 -3.99 13.41 -13.25
CA TYR A 8 -4.40 14.37 -12.23
C TYR A 8 -4.84 15.74 -12.77
N ASP A 9 -4.04 16.43 -13.61
CA ASP A 9 -4.38 17.78 -14.08
C ASP A 9 -5.65 17.78 -14.94
N ARG A 10 -5.81 16.73 -15.75
CA ARG A 10 -7.04 16.51 -16.53
C ARG A 10 -8.24 16.24 -15.63
N LEU A 11 -8.09 15.44 -14.57
CA LEU A 11 -9.16 15.22 -13.62
C LEU A 11 -9.54 16.50 -12.87
N VAL A 12 -8.57 17.34 -12.50
CA VAL A 12 -8.86 18.64 -11.87
C VAL A 12 -9.61 19.55 -12.84
N ALA A 13 -9.19 19.61 -14.11
CA ALA A 13 -9.89 20.40 -15.12
C ALA A 13 -11.34 19.93 -15.37
N GLU A 14 -11.59 18.61 -15.38
CA GLU A 14 -12.90 18.03 -15.68
C GLU A 14 -13.81 17.84 -14.46
N ARG A 15 -13.25 17.80 -13.24
CA ARG A 15 -13.96 17.44 -12.01
C ARG A 15 -13.68 18.38 -10.83
N GLY A 16 -12.85 19.40 -11.01
CA GLY A 16 -12.49 20.35 -9.94
C GLY A 16 -11.78 19.65 -8.78
N ASP A 17 -12.24 19.90 -7.56
CA ASP A 17 -11.58 19.44 -6.33
C ASP A 17 -11.77 17.96 -6.01
N ILE A 18 -12.51 17.21 -6.82
CA ILE A 18 -12.79 15.78 -6.59
C ILE A 18 -11.51 14.95 -6.37
N PRO A 19 -10.42 15.10 -7.14
CA PRO A 19 -9.19 14.33 -6.90
C PRO A 19 -8.52 14.63 -5.54
N VAL A 20 -8.67 15.85 -5.04
CA VAL A 20 -8.18 16.25 -3.70
C VAL A 20 -9.04 15.60 -2.63
N GLN A 21 -10.36 15.66 -2.77
CA GLN A 21 -11.31 15.03 -1.84
C GLN A 21 -11.10 13.50 -1.76
N VAL A 22 -10.97 12.84 -2.91
CA VAL A 22 -10.72 11.39 -2.98
C VAL A 22 -9.40 11.01 -2.31
N ARG A 23 -8.35 11.82 -2.48
CA ARG A 23 -7.07 11.61 -1.77
C ARG A 23 -7.25 11.71 -0.26
N GLY A 24 -7.93 12.76 0.22
CA GLY A 24 -8.21 12.93 1.64
C GLY A 24 -9.00 11.76 2.25
N GLU A 25 -10.00 11.26 1.53
CA GLU A 25 -10.80 10.12 1.99
C GLU A 25 -9.99 8.81 1.97
N ALA A 26 -9.16 8.60 0.95
CA ALA A 26 -8.26 7.45 0.91
C ALA A 26 -7.28 7.45 2.11
N ASP A 27 -6.71 8.61 2.44
CA ASP A 27 -5.82 8.76 3.61
C ASP A 27 -6.55 8.53 4.93
N ARG A 28 -7.82 8.92 5.02
CA ARG A 28 -8.68 8.62 6.17
C ARG A 28 -8.91 7.11 6.30
N ILE A 29 -9.42 6.46 5.26
CA ILE A 29 -9.69 5.01 5.24
C ILE A 29 -8.44 4.21 5.56
N HIS A 30 -7.29 4.60 5.01
CA HIS A 30 -6.02 3.93 5.27
C HIS A 30 -5.62 3.99 6.76
N ARG A 31 -5.82 5.14 7.42
CA ARG A 31 -5.57 5.29 8.87
C ARG A 31 -6.53 4.46 9.71
N ASP A 32 -7.82 4.49 9.37
CA ASP A 32 -8.85 3.71 10.06
C ASP A 32 -8.56 2.21 9.95
N LEU A 33 -8.21 1.74 8.75
CA LEU A 33 -7.81 0.35 8.51
C LEU A 33 -6.57 -0.04 9.32
N ALA A 34 -5.54 0.82 9.35
CA ALA A 34 -4.34 0.56 10.14
C ALA A 34 -4.65 0.46 11.65
N GLN A 35 -5.62 1.24 12.14
CA GLN A 35 -6.07 1.16 13.53
C GLN A 35 -6.80 -0.16 13.81
N VAL A 36 -7.71 -0.59 12.93
CA VAL A 36 -8.41 -1.89 13.06
C VAL A 36 -7.41 -3.04 13.06
N LEU A 37 -6.48 -3.07 12.11
CA LEU A 37 -5.47 -4.13 12.00
C LEU A 37 -4.56 -4.21 13.24
N ARG A 38 -4.18 -3.05 13.82
CA ARG A 38 -3.43 -3.03 15.09
C ARG A 38 -4.23 -3.58 16.26
N GLN A 39 -5.53 -3.29 16.34
CA GLN A 39 -6.39 -3.82 17.42
C GLN A 39 -6.62 -5.32 17.30
N THR A 40 -6.75 -5.84 16.07
CA THR A 40 -6.86 -7.28 15.82
C THR A 40 -5.53 -8.01 15.98
N SER A 41 -4.41 -7.30 15.84
CA SER A 41 -3.08 -7.80 16.15
C SER A 41 -2.80 -7.62 17.64
N THR A 42 -3.59 -8.27 18.49
CA THR A 42 -3.08 -8.65 19.81
C THR A 42 -1.82 -9.48 19.60
N PRO A 43 -0.75 -9.28 20.39
CA PRO A 43 0.49 -9.99 20.18
C PRO A 43 0.26 -11.45 20.56
N TRP A 44 -0.09 -12.28 19.58
CA TRP A 44 0.07 -13.72 19.71
C TRP A 44 1.57 -13.99 19.67
N SER A 45 2.21 -13.77 20.81
CA SER A 45 3.54 -14.26 21.13
C SER A 45 3.52 -15.77 20.99
N SER A 46 3.78 -16.30 19.79
CA SER A 46 4.30 -17.64 19.47
C SER A 46 4.19 -17.86 17.95
N THR A 47 5.17 -17.41 17.19
CA THR A 47 5.43 -18.02 15.88
C THR A 47 6.87 -18.51 15.91
N PRO A 48 7.12 -19.84 15.86
CA PRO A 48 8.49 -20.37 15.85
C PRO A 48 9.22 -19.92 14.58
N PRO A 49 10.57 -19.87 14.60
CA PRO A 49 11.37 -19.36 13.49
C PRO A 49 11.03 -20.13 12.21
N SER A 50 10.71 -19.37 11.16
CA SER A 50 10.40 -19.89 9.83
C SER A 50 11.55 -20.78 9.31
N VAL A 51 11.23 -22.03 8.99
CA VAL A 51 12.14 -23.04 8.39
C VAL A 51 12.40 -22.77 6.90
N PHE A 52 11.85 -21.67 6.34
CA PHE A 52 12.12 -21.26 4.97
C PHE A 52 13.43 -20.48 4.88
N GLU A 53 14.55 -21.19 5.03
CA GLU A 53 15.84 -20.75 4.52
C GLU A 53 15.80 -20.86 2.98
N PRO A 54 15.93 -19.76 2.21
CA PRO A 54 16.04 -19.85 0.76
C PRO A 54 17.38 -20.53 0.44
N LYS A 55 17.31 -21.77 -0.05
CA LYS A 55 18.48 -22.55 -0.47
C LYS A 55 19.28 -21.75 -1.51
N GLN A 56 20.41 -21.20 -1.07
CA GLN A 56 21.35 -20.46 -1.92
C GLN A 56 21.81 -21.38 -3.08
N PRO A 57 21.68 -20.97 -4.35
CA PRO A 57 22.17 -21.79 -5.46
C PRO A 57 23.71 -21.83 -5.46
N PRO A 58 24.34 -22.97 -5.80
CA PRO A 58 25.78 -23.11 -5.73
C PRO A 58 26.47 -22.21 -6.75
N ARG A 59 27.48 -21.47 -6.29
CA ARG A 59 28.35 -20.63 -7.13
C ARG A 59 29.29 -21.55 -7.94
N PRO A 60 29.32 -21.45 -9.29
CA PRO A 60 30.27 -22.22 -10.09
C PRO A 60 31.70 -21.67 -9.90
N LEU A 61 32.67 -22.59 -9.88
CA LEU A 61 34.12 -22.34 -9.83
C LEU A 61 34.63 -21.80 -11.17
#